data_AF-A0A2G9T6Q9-F1
#
_entry.id   AF-A0A2G9T6Q9-F1
#
_cell.length_a   1.000
_cell.length_b   1.000
_cell.length_c   1.000
_cell.angle_alpha   90.00
_cell.angle_beta   90.00
_cell.angle_gamma   90.00
#
_symmetry.space_group_name_H-M   'P 1'
#
loop_
_entity.id
_entity.type
_entity.pdbx_description
1 polymer ?
#
loop_
_entity_poly.entity_id
_entity_poly.type
_entity_poly.pdbx_seq_one_letter_code
_entity_poly.pdbx_strand_id
1 'polypeptide(L)' 'MLYTTSVLQRIAGKTIGGHSVKIVGWGKERHIPYWIVANSWGTGWGEGGFFRIVRGINDCNIE' A
#
# COMPACT_ATOMS: atom_id res chain seq x y z
N MET A 1 5.53 10.29 -4.37
CA MET A 1 4.85 8.99 -4.53
C MET A 1 3.66 9.25 -5.43
N LEU A 2 3.75 8.95 -6.73
CA LEU A 2 2.60 9.06 -7.64
C LEU A 2 1.87 7.72 -7.59
N TYR A 3 0.63 7.71 -7.10
CA TYR A 3 -0.18 6.50 -6.99
C TYR A 3 -1.33 6.57 -8.01
N THR A 4 -1.27 5.70 -9.01
CA THR A 4 -2.34 5.48 -9.99
C THR A 4 -2.70 3.99 -9.93
N THR A 5 -3.84 3.69 -9.31
CA THR A 5 -4.68 2.50 -9.50
C THR A 5 -4.04 1.10 -9.46
N SER A 6 -2.82 0.95 -8.95
CA SER A 6 -2.03 -0.29 -8.99
C SER A 6 -1.66 -0.78 -7.59
N VAL A 7 -1.32 -2.07 -7.46
CA VAL A 7 -0.77 -2.59 -6.20
C VAL A 7 0.63 -2.01 -6.00
N LEU A 8 0.87 -1.32 -4.88
CA LEU A 8 2.19 -0.82 -4.52
C LEU A 8 3.14 -1.99 -4.31
N GLN A 9 4.30 -1.86 -4.92
CA GLN A 9 5.49 -2.64 -4.64
C GLN A 9 6.68 -1.69 -4.66
N ARG A 10 7.59 -1.82 -3.71
CA ARG A 10 8.81 -1.00 -3.71
C ARG A 10 9.68 -1.35 -4.92
N ILE A 11 9.87 -0.38 -5.83
CA ILE A 11 10.77 -0.53 -6.99
C ILE A 11 12.16 0.08 -6.68
N ALA A 12 12.18 1.33 -6.21
CA ALA A 12 13.39 2.06 -5.85
C ALA A 12 13.05 3.20 -4.89
N GLY A 13 14.05 3.68 -4.14
CA GLY A 13 13.89 4.82 -3.22
C GLY A 13 14.59 4.62 -1.88
N LYS A 14 15.02 5.72 -1.27
CA LYS A 14 15.63 5.73 0.06
C LYS A 14 14.55 5.57 1.13
N THR A 15 14.81 4.76 2.14
CA THR A 15 13.96 4.69 3.33
C THR A 15 14.00 6.04 4.05
N ILE A 16 12.84 6.69 4.17
CA ILE A 16 12.71 8.01 4.80
C ILE A 16 12.14 7.94 6.23
N GLY A 17 11.70 6.76 6.67
CA GLY A 17 11.14 6.53 8.01
C GLY A 17 10.14 5.38 8.03
N GLY A 18 9.53 5.16 9.19
CA GLY A 18 8.37 4.28 9.35
C GLY A 18 7.06 5.07 9.28
N HIS A 19 5.99 4.42 8.84
CA HIS A 19 4.65 5.01 8.79
C HIS A 19 3.62 4.01 9.32
N SER A 20 2.80 4.44 10.27
CA SER A 20 1.74 3.59 10.84
C SER A 20 0.45 3.80 10.06
N VAL A 21 -0.18 2.71 9.66
CA VAL A 21 -1.35 2.67 8.79
C VAL A 21 -2.33 1.60 9.26
N LYS A 22 -3.59 1.67 8.81
CA LYS A 22 -4.64 0.71 9.19
C LYS A 22 -4.93 -0.24 8.04
N ILE A 23 -4.66 -1.53 8.22
CA ILE A 23 -5.11 -2.58 7.29
C ILE A 23 -6.62 -2.78 7.49
N VAL A 24 -7.38 -2.71 6.39
CA VAL A 24 -8.85 -2.84 6.41
C VAL A 24 -9.37 -4.03 5.60
N GLY A 25 -8.49 -4.70 4.85
CA GLY A 25 -8.85 -5.89 4.09
C GLY A 25 -7.70 -6.42 3.25
N TRP A 26 -7.98 -7.43 2.44
CA TRP A 26 -7.05 -8.02 1.50
C TRP A 26 -7.79 -8.46 0.25
N GLY A 27 -7.03 -8.70 -0.83
CA GLY A 27 -7.56 -9.23 -2.06
C GLY A 27 -6.49 -9.88 -2.91
N LYS A 28 -6.88 -10.22 -4.14
CA LYS A 28 -5.98 -10.77 -5.14
C LYS A 28 -6.43 -10.27 -6.51
N GLU A 29 -5.52 -9.63 -7.24
CA GLU A 29 -5.77 -9.13 -8.59
C GLU A 29 -4.74 -9.74 -9.52
N ARG A 30 -5.18 -10.39 -10.61
CA ARG A 30 -4.29 -11.02 -11.62
C ARG A 30 -3.14 -11.83 -10.99
N HIS A 31 -3.49 -12.66 -10.01
CA HIS A 31 -2.57 -13.49 -9.22
C HIS A 31 -1.71 -12.79 -8.16
N ILE A 32 -1.75 -11.47 -8.06
CA ILE A 32 -0.98 -10.69 -7.07
C ILE A 32 -1.84 -10.48 -5.81
N PRO A 33 -1.52 -11.11 -4.67
CA PRO A 33 -2.19 -10.83 -3.41
C PRO A 33 -1.79 -9.45 -2.86
N TYR A 34 -2.74 -8.72 -2.28
CA TYR A 34 -2.50 -7.39 -1.72
C TYR A 34 -3.26 -7.16 -0.41
N TRP A 35 -2.75 -6.24 0.41
CA TRP A 35 -3.45 -5.60 1.51
C TRP A 35 -4.20 -4.36 1.01
N ILE A 36 -5.37 -4.09 1.56
CA ILE A 36 -6.08 -2.82 1.42
C ILE A 36 -5.81 -2.02 2.70
N VAL A 37 -5.27 -0.83 2.55
CA VAL A 37 -4.77 -0.04 3.66
C VAL A 37 -5.40 1.36 3.63
N ALA A 38 -5.98 1.76 4.76
CA ALA A 38 -6.45 3.11 4.99
C ALA A 38 -5.27 3.97 5.47
N ASN A 39 -4.99 5.05 4.74
CA ASN A 39 -3.97 6.02 5.08
C ASN A 39 -4.55 7.17 5.93
N SER A 40 -3.68 7.96 6.53
CA SER A 40 -4.02 9.08 7.43
C SER A 40 -3.82 10.46 6.79
N TRP A 41 -3.65 10.54 5.46
CA TRP A 41 -3.40 11.79 4.72
C TRP A 41 -4.64 12.40 4.07
N GLY A 42 -5.83 12.00 4.51
CA GLY A 42 -7.12 12.48 3.99
C GLY A 42 -7.56 11.78 2.70
N THR A 43 -8.80 12.05 2.29
CA THR A 43 -9.45 11.36 1.16
C THR A 43 -8.97 11.82 -0.22
N GLY A 44 -8.31 12.99 -0.29
CA GLY A 44 -7.70 13.50 -1.54
C GLY A 44 -6.41 12.78 -1.93
N TRP A 45 -5.87 11.92 -1.08
CA TRP A 45 -4.67 11.13 -1.36
C TRP A 45 -5.03 9.71 -1.80
N GLY A 46 -4.30 9.18 -2.80
CA GLY A 46 -4.46 7.81 -3.27
C GLY A 46 -5.86 7.52 -3.83
N GLU A 47 -6.39 6.33 -3.54
CA GLU A 47 -7.74 5.91 -3.94
C GLU A 47 -8.74 6.29 -2.84
N GLY A 48 -9.10 7.57 -2.74
CA GLY A 48 -10.06 8.04 -1.72
C GLY A 48 -9.54 7.95 -0.28
N GLY A 49 -8.23 8.03 -0.08
CA GLY A 49 -7.55 7.85 1.22
C GLY A 49 -6.96 6.45 1.42
N PHE A 50 -7.11 5.55 0.44
CA PHE A 50 -6.63 4.18 0.52
C PHE A 50 -5.47 3.93 -0.44
N PHE A 51 -4.72 2.87 -0.15
CA PHE A 51 -3.78 2.27 -1.07
C PHE A 51 -3.78 0.75 -0.94
N ARG A 52 -3.26 0.10 -1.97
CA ARG A 52 -3.02 -1.34 -2.00
C ARG A 52 -1.52 -1.60 -2.01
N ILE A 53 -1.05 -2.58 -1.26
CA ILE A 53 0.37 -2.99 -1.22
C ILE A 53 0.47 -4.50 -1.30
N VAL A 54 1.51 -5.00 -1.97
CA VAL A 54 1.71 -6.44 -2.17
C VAL A 54 1.82 -7.16 -0.82
N ARG A 55 1.20 -8.34 -0.76
CA ARG A 55 1.13 -9.18 0.44
C ARG A 55 1.89 -10.49 0.23
N GLY A 56 2.40 -11.07 1.30
CA GLY A 56 3.03 -12.39 1.34
C GLY A 56 4.54 -12.39 1.06
N ILE A 57 5.14 -11.20 0.93
CA ILE A 57 6.60 -11.04 0.73
C ILE A 57 7.21 -10.05 1.73
N ASN A 58 6.45 -9.63 2.75
CA ASN A 58 6.82 -8.58 3.69
C ASN A 58 7.37 -7.30 3.02
N ASP A 59 6.71 -6.81 1.97
CA ASP A 59 7.15 -5.58 1.29
C ASP A 59 7.09 -4.39 2.25
N CYS A 60 8.15 -3.59 2.28
CA CYS A 60 8.31 -2.47 3.21
C CYS A 60 8.16 -2.81 4.71
N ASN A 61 8.41 -4.06 5.14
CA ASN A 61 8.24 -4.52 6.52
C ASN A 61 6.80 -4.35 7.05
N ILE A 62 5.78 -4.55 6.21
CA ILE A 62 4.37 -4.41 6.58
C ILE A 62 3.78 -5.63 7.29
N GLU A 63 4.47 -6.78 7.28
CA GLU A 63 4.09 -8.04 7.96
C GLU A 63 5.00 -8.32 9.16
#